data_AF-A0A3M3Z6F8-F1
#
_entry.id   AF-A0A3M3Z6F8-F1
#
_cell.length_a   1.000
_cell.length_b   1.000
_cell.length_c   1.000
_cell.angle_alpha   90.00
_cell.angle_beta   90.00
_cell.angle_gamma   90.00
#
_symmetry.space_group_name_H-M   'P 1'
#
loop_
_entity.id
_entity.type
_entity.pdbx_description
1 polymer ?
#
loop_
_entity_poly.entity_id
_entity_poly.type
_entity_poly.pdbx_seq_one_letter_code
_entity_poly.pdbx_strand_id
1 'polypeptide(L)' 'MAKLKAWMKKTQPQVTSQSALGKAVSYLAHNWSRIERYIEAGFLPILFERH' A
#
# COMPACT_ATOMS: atom_id res chain seq x y z
N MET A 1 -2.65 -8.52 2.48
CA MET A 1 -1.76 -7.34 2.40
C MET A 1 -0.27 -7.60 2.64
N ALA A 2 0.14 -8.65 3.37
CA ALA A 2 1.55 -8.91 3.69
C ALA A 2 2.49 -8.97 2.47
N LYS A 3 2.08 -9.61 1.36
CA LYS A 3 2.88 -9.71 0.13
C LYS A 3 3.18 -8.34 -0.50
N LEU A 4 2.20 -7.44 -0.55
CA LEU A 4 2.38 -6.09 -1.08
C LEU A 4 3.29 -5.25 -0.17
N LYS A 5 3.12 -5.36 1.16
CA LYS A 5 3.99 -4.69 2.15
C LYS A 5 5.44 -5.13 2.00
N ALA A 6 5.67 -6.44 1.84
CA ALA A 6 7.00 -7.01 1.65
C ALA A 6 7.63 -6.55 0.33
N TRP A 7 6.87 -6.58 -0.76
CA TRP A 7 7.33 -6.06 -2.05
C TRP A 7 7.70 -4.58 -1.96
N MET A 8 6.84 -3.74 -1.37
CA MET A 8 7.10 -2.31 -1.21
C MET A 8 8.40 -2.05 -0.42
N LYS A 9 8.59 -2.73 0.72
CA LYS A 9 9.82 -2.60 1.52
C LYS A 9 11.08 -3.02 0.76
N LYS A 10 10.99 -4.07 -0.06
CA LYS A 10 12.11 -4.55 -0.89
C LYS A 10 12.41 -3.59 -2.04
N THR A 11 11.38 -3.01 -2.66
CA THR A 11 11.49 -2.18 -3.86
C THR A 11 11.91 -0.74 -3.56
N GLN A 12 11.49 -0.18 -2.41
CA GLN A 12 11.77 1.20 -2.03
C GLN A 12 13.27 1.62 -2.11
N PRO A 13 14.25 0.82 -1.64
CA PRO A 13 15.66 1.19 -1.77
C PRO A 13 16.23 1.01 -3.20
N GLN A 14 15.51 0.36 -4.11
CA GLN A 14 15.99 0.04 -5.47
C GLN A 14 15.54 1.08 -6.51
N VAL A 15 14.66 2.00 -6.14
CA VAL A 15 14.05 2.98 -7.06
C VAL A 15 14.54 4.38 -6.72
N THR A 16 14.87 5.16 -7.75
CA THR A 16 15.24 6.57 -7.53
C THR A 16 14.01 7.39 -7.20
N SER A 17 14.10 8.28 -6.22
CA SER A 17 12.98 9.11 -5.75
C SER A 17 12.37 10.02 -6.82
N GLN A 18 13.17 10.38 -7.83
CA GLN A 18 12.74 11.24 -8.95
C GLN A 18 11.95 10.47 -10.02
N SER A 19 12.12 9.15 -10.11
CA SER A 19 11.38 8.32 -11.08
C SER A 19 9.89 8.26 -10.73
N ALA A 20 9.04 8.06 -11.75
CA ALA A 20 7.61 7.87 -11.55
C ALA A 20 7.31 6.70 -10.59
N LEU A 21 8.05 5.60 -10.74
CA LEU A 21 7.95 4.44 -9.86
C LEU A 21 8.37 4.77 -8.42
N GLY A 22 9.48 5.49 -8.22
CA GLY A 22 9.94 5.90 -6.90
C GLY A 22 8.95 6.80 -6.17
N LYS A 23 8.30 7.72 -6.89
CA LYS A 23 7.20 8.55 -6.35
C LYS A 23 6.02 7.69 -5.92
N ALA A 24 5.60 6.73 -6.75
CA ALA A 24 4.49 5.83 -6.44
C ALA A 24 4.77 4.94 -5.22
N VAL A 25 5.96 4.31 -5.16
CA VAL A 25 6.37 3.45 -4.04
C VAL A 25 6.49 4.27 -2.75
N SER A 26 7.03 5.48 -2.83
CA SER A 26 7.12 6.38 -1.67
C SER A 26 5.75 6.82 -1.18
N TYR A 27 4.83 7.19 -2.08
CA TYR A 27 3.46 7.54 -1.72
C TYR A 27 2.74 6.37 -1.03
N LEU A 28 2.87 5.16 -1.57
CA LEU A 28 2.32 3.95 -0.97
C LEU A 28 2.89 3.70 0.43
N ALA A 29 4.21 3.84 0.61
CA ALA A 29 4.87 3.65 1.90
C ALA A 29 4.40 4.66 2.96
N HIS A 30 4.32 5.94 2.60
CA HIS A 30 3.86 7.00 3.50
C HIS A 30 2.38 6.84 3.91
N ASN A 31 1.55 6.24 3.06
CA ASN A 31 0.12 6.06 3.33
C ASN A 31 -0.23 4.67 3.85
N TRP A 32 0.75 3.78 4.07
CA TRP A 32 0.50 2.38 4.38
C TRP A 32 -0.38 2.17 5.62
N SER A 33 -0.13 2.91 6.71
CA SER A 33 -0.95 2.83 7.93
C SER A 33 -2.40 3.25 7.71
N ARG A 34 -2.65 4.18 6.79
CA ARG A 34 -4.01 4.58 6.40
C ARG A 34 -4.72 3.47 5.65
N ILE A 35 -4.00 2.76 4.77
CA ILE A 35 -4.52 1.62 4.02
C ILE A 35 -4.86 0.46 4.97
N GLU A 36 -3.98 0.15 5.93
CA GLU A 36 -4.26 -0.87 6.96
C GLU A 36 -5.54 -0.55 7.72
N ARG A 37 -5.67 0.68 8.23
CA ARG A 37 -6.87 1.12 8.96
C ARG A 37 -8.14 1.13 8.10
N TYR A 38 -8.02 1.48 6.82
CA TYR A 38 -9.16 1.46 5.90
C TYR A 38 -9.70 0.03 5.69
N ILE A 39 -8.81 -0.96 5.62
CA ILE A 39 -9.18 -2.37 5.51
C ILE A 39 -9.77 -2.88 6.83
N GLU A 40 -9.10 -2.60 7.95
CA GLU A 40 -9.51 -3.06 9.29
C GLU A 40 -10.85 -2.48 9.73
N ALA A 41 -11.13 -1.22 9.40
CA ALA A 41 -12.39 -0.57 9.72
C ALA A 41 -13.55 -0.97 8.78
N GLY A 42 -13.34 -1.94 7.88
CA GLY A 42 -14.39 -2.45 6.99
C GLY A 42 -14.80 -1.49 5.87
N PHE A 43 -14.08 -0.39 5.62
CA PHE A 43 -14.43 0.56 4.57
C PHE A 43 -14.19 0.05 3.13
N LEU A 44 -13.85 -1.23 2.97
CA LEU A 44 -13.81 -1.90 1.67
C LEU A 44 -15.19 -2.48 1.35
N PRO A 45 -16.01 -1.83 0.48
CA PRO A 45 -17.31 -2.37 0.07
C PRO A 45 -17.25 -3.79 -0.53
N ILE A 46 -16.08 -4.22 -1.03
CA ILE A 46 -15.86 -5.60 -1.52
C ILE A 46 -16.04 -6.69 -0.46
N LEU A 47 -16.02 -6.34 0.84
CA LEU A 47 -16.27 -7.30 1.92
C LEU A 47 -17.73 -7.30 2.40
N PHE A 48 -18.54 -6.32 1.99
CA PHE A 48 -19.95 -6.20 2.40
C PHE A 48 -20.93 -6.91 1.46
N GLU A 49 -20.52 -7.32 0.25
CA GLU A 49 -21.38 -8.03 -0.73
C GLU A 49 -21.33 -9.57 -0.63
N ARG A 50 -20.91 -10.14 0.50
CA ARG A 50 -21.02 -11.58 0.75
C ARG A 50 -21.86 -11.89 1.99
N HIS A 51 -23.13 -11.49 1.96
CA HIS A 51 -24.19 -12.09 2.78
C HIS A 51 -25.50 -12.13 1.99
#